data_AF-A0A073CKV9-F1
#
_entry.id   AF-A0A073CKV9-F1
#
_cell.length_a   1.000
_cell.length_b   1.000
_cell.length_c   1.000
_cell.angle_alpha   90.00
_cell.angle_beta   90.00
_cell.angle_gamma   90.00
#
_symmetry.space_group_name_H-M   'P 1'
#
loop_
_entity.id
_entity.type
_entity.pdbx_description
1 polymer ?
#
loop_
_entity_poly.entity_id
_entity_poly.type
_entity_poly.pdbx_seq_one_letter_code
_entity_poly.pdbx_strand_id
1 'polypeptide(L)'
;MRELYGKFPCAREDVPGLAMVMGSALVEVFVFPWEKDDAIINARSYVVTDVELSPDLLHFLLRENNIMRFGAFGIDEHGDIIFEHTIVGSTCDKLELEASVNAVLEIADDYDDKIVERWGGRRALDRISS
;
A
#
# COMPACT_ATOMS: atom_id res chain seq x y z
N MET A 1 16.01 -2.53 6.19
CA MET A 1 15.12 -3.64 5.77
C MET A 1 15.51 -4.99 6.36
N ARG A 2 16.65 -5.61 6.02
CA ARG A 2 17.06 -6.88 6.67
C ARG A 2 17.20 -6.77 8.20
N GLU A 3 17.70 -5.63 8.66
CA GLU A 3 17.78 -5.29 10.09
C GLU A 3 16.43 -4.91 10.73
N LEU A 4 15.42 -4.54 9.93
CA LEU A 4 14.09 -4.19 10.42
C LEU A 4 13.18 -5.43 10.47
N TYR A 5 13.23 -6.26 9.42
CA TYR A 5 12.21 -7.27 9.14
C TYR A 5 12.76 -8.67 8.81
N GLY A 6 14.07 -8.92 8.92
CA GLY A 6 14.65 -10.26 8.74
C GLY A 6 14.65 -10.80 7.29
N LYS A 7 14.71 -12.14 7.13
CA LYS A 7 14.68 -12.83 5.83
C LYS A 7 13.29 -12.66 5.23
N PHE A 8 13.06 -11.73 4.30
CA PHE A 8 12.21 -11.83 3.09
C PHE A 8 12.19 -10.50 2.31
N PRO A 9 13.30 -10.09 1.68
CA PRO A 9 13.22 -9.14 0.58
C PRO A 9 13.13 -9.91 -0.76
N CYS A 10 11.94 -10.00 -1.38
CA CYS A 10 11.86 -10.28 -2.82
C CYS A 10 12.04 -8.96 -3.56
N ALA A 11 13.14 -8.84 -4.29
CA ALA A 11 13.40 -7.69 -5.15
C ALA A 11 12.62 -7.86 -6.46
N ARG A 12 11.89 -6.84 -6.89
CA ARG A 12 11.35 -6.76 -8.25
C ARG A 12 12.46 -6.37 -9.23
N GLU A 13 12.52 -7.03 -10.39
CA GLU A 13 13.56 -6.81 -11.40
C GLU A 13 13.31 -5.58 -12.30
N ASP A 14 12.06 -5.10 -12.36
CA ASP A 14 11.58 -4.05 -13.26
C ASP A 14 11.60 -2.64 -12.63
N VAL A 15 11.28 -2.55 -11.33
CA VAL A 15 11.38 -1.34 -10.52
C VAL A 15 12.12 -1.71 -9.24
N PRO A 16 13.15 -0.96 -8.79
CA PRO A 16 13.80 -1.25 -7.52
C PRO A 16 12.77 -1.13 -6.40
N GLY A 17 12.31 -2.29 -5.93
CA GLY A 17 11.29 -2.38 -4.92
C GLY A 17 11.33 -3.70 -4.15
N LEU A 18 10.78 -3.66 -2.94
CA LEU A 18 10.78 -4.75 -1.98
C LEU A 18 9.36 -5.06 -1.52
N ALA A 19 8.94 -6.32 -1.53
CA ALA A 19 7.66 -6.70 -0.92
C ALA A 19 7.85 -7.27 0.50
N MET A 20 6.92 -6.95 1.41
CA MET A 20 6.86 -7.43 2.79
C MET A 20 5.42 -7.75 3.20
N VAL A 21 5.24 -8.83 3.97
CA VAL A 21 3.92 -9.31 4.41
C VAL A 21 3.76 -9.10 5.92
N MET A 22 2.60 -8.60 6.36
CA MET A 22 2.17 -8.58 7.77
C MET A 22 0.66 -8.81 7.86
N GLY A 23 0.21 -9.77 8.69
CA GLY A 23 -1.22 -10.09 8.82
C GLY A 23 -1.79 -10.62 7.50
N SER A 24 -2.95 -10.07 7.08
CA SER A 24 -3.48 -10.27 5.73
C SER A 24 -3.16 -9.16 4.74
N ALA A 25 -2.16 -8.30 5.01
CA ALA A 25 -1.71 -7.27 4.09
C ALA A 25 -0.29 -7.53 3.54
N LEU A 26 -0.07 -7.17 2.27
CA LEU A 26 1.24 -7.15 1.62
C LEU A 26 1.57 -5.71 1.23
N VAL A 27 2.67 -5.18 1.76
CA VAL A 27 3.19 -3.88 1.34
C VAL A 27 4.39 -4.06 0.42
N GLU A 28 4.32 -3.41 -0.73
CA GLU A 28 5.43 -3.21 -1.64
C GLU A 28 6.03 -1.82 -1.39
N VAL A 29 7.36 -1.76 -1.29
CA VAL A 29 8.11 -0.51 -1.17
C VAL A 29 8.83 -0.29 -2.49
N PHE A 30 8.42 0.72 -3.24
CA PHE A 30 9.03 1.13 -4.50
C PHE A 30 9.95 2.32 -4.30
N VAL A 31 11.02 2.38 -5.11
CA VAL A 31 11.90 3.55 -5.19
C VAL A 31 11.85 4.10 -6.61
N PHE A 32 11.37 5.33 -6.74
CA PHE A 32 11.25 6.03 -8.02
C PHE A 32 12.29 7.16 -8.09
N PRO A 33 12.94 7.38 -9.25
CA PRO A 33 13.81 8.54 -9.42
C PRO A 33 13.00 9.85 -9.30
N TRP A 34 13.52 10.83 -8.58
CA TRP A 34 12.88 12.13 -8.42
C TRP A 34 13.93 13.24 -8.43
N GLU A 35 13.69 14.27 -9.24
CA GLU A 35 14.71 15.28 -9.55
C GLU A 35 16.04 14.65 -10.03
N LYS A 36 17.14 15.41 -9.98
CA LYS A 36 18.42 14.97 -10.54
C LYS A 36 19.18 13.99 -9.63
N ASP A 37 19.05 14.15 -8.32
CA ASP A 37 19.87 13.46 -7.31
C ASP A 37 19.01 13.02 -6.09
N ASP A 38 17.70 12.86 -6.27
CA ASP A 38 16.78 12.41 -5.22
C ASP A 38 15.95 11.19 -5.70
N ALA A 39 15.18 10.63 -4.79
CA ALA A 39 14.24 9.58 -5.05
C ALA A 39 12.95 9.83 -4.27
N ILE A 40 11.90 9.14 -4.68
CA ILE A 40 10.67 9.00 -3.92
C ILE A 40 10.55 7.54 -3.50
N ILE A 41 10.30 7.32 -2.21
CA ILE A 41 9.99 6.00 -1.67
C ILE A 41 8.48 5.91 -1.51
N ASN A 42 7.86 4.90 -2.10
CA ASN A 42 6.42 4.68 -2.05
C ASN A 42 6.14 3.32 -1.40
N ALA A 43 5.52 3.33 -0.22
CA ALA A 43 4.97 2.14 0.40
C ALA A 43 3.53 1.98 -0.06
N ARG A 44 3.18 0.84 -0.66
CA ARG A 44 1.87 0.58 -1.26
C ARG A 44 1.39 -0.81 -0.90
N SER A 45 0.12 -0.93 -0.56
CA SER A 45 -0.56 -2.23 -0.42
C SER A 45 -1.80 -2.25 -1.31
N TYR A 46 -2.08 -3.41 -1.89
CA TYR A 46 -3.40 -3.71 -2.41
C TYR A 46 -4.36 -3.93 -1.22
N VAL A 47 -5.60 -3.46 -1.34
CA VAL A 47 -6.63 -3.55 -0.31
C VAL A 47 -7.74 -4.51 -0.75
N VAL A 48 -8.43 -4.19 -1.85
CA VAL A 48 -9.51 -5.03 -2.42
C VAL A 48 -9.41 -5.10 -3.93
N THR A 49 -9.63 -6.29 -4.49
CA THR A 49 -9.72 -6.55 -5.92
C THR A 49 -11.11 -7.03 -6.31
N ASP A 50 -11.44 -7.00 -7.61
CA ASP A 50 -12.72 -7.50 -8.16
C ASP A 50 -13.97 -6.90 -7.49
N VAL A 51 -13.89 -5.64 -7.07
CA VAL A 51 -15.00 -4.90 -6.47
C VAL A 51 -15.62 -3.95 -7.50
N GLU A 52 -16.95 -3.82 -7.48
CA GLU A 52 -17.62 -2.82 -8.31
C GLU A 52 -17.39 -1.42 -7.72
N LEU A 53 -16.75 -0.54 -8.50
CA LEU A 53 -16.44 0.85 -8.13
C LEU A 53 -17.70 1.74 -8.19
N SER A 54 -18.67 1.45 -7.32
CA SER A 54 -19.89 2.23 -7.19
C SER A 54 -19.62 3.66 -6.71
N PRO A 55 -20.46 4.65 -7.05
CA PRO A 55 -20.32 6.02 -6.55
C PRO A 55 -20.24 6.10 -5.01
N ASP A 56 -20.96 5.22 -4.32
CA ASP A 56 -20.96 5.14 -2.85
C ASP A 56 -19.58 4.74 -2.30
N LEU A 57 -18.97 3.69 -2.85
CA LEU A 57 -17.61 3.26 -2.49
C LEU A 57 -16.59 4.36 -2.80
N LEU A 58 -16.67 5.00 -3.96
CA LEU A 58 -15.75 6.08 -4.33
C LEU A 58 -15.87 7.29 -3.38
N HIS A 59 -17.10 7.67 -3.01
CA HIS A 59 -17.32 8.72 -2.02
C HIS A 59 -16.81 8.33 -0.64
N PHE A 60 -16.97 7.07 -0.24
CA PHE A 60 -16.39 6.56 1.00
C PHE A 60 -14.86 6.72 1.00
N LEU A 61 -14.16 6.18 -0.01
CA LEU A 61 -12.70 6.28 -0.11
C LEU A 61 -12.19 7.73 -0.08
N LEU A 62 -12.85 8.64 -0.80
CA LEU A 62 -12.49 10.07 -0.79
C LEU A 62 -12.68 10.73 0.58
N ARG A 63 -13.71 10.33 1.34
CA ARG A 63 -13.93 10.86 2.70
C ARG A 63 -12.95 10.29 3.71
N GLU A 64 -12.58 9.02 3.57
CA GLU A 64 -11.55 8.39 4.39
C GLU A 64 -10.19 9.06 4.16
N ASN A 65 -9.83 9.36 2.90
CA ASN A 65 -8.61 10.11 2.57
C ASN A 65 -8.51 11.45 3.30
N ASN A 66 -9.62 12.14 3.57
CA ASN A 66 -9.62 13.41 4.29
C ASN A 66 -9.26 13.28 5.79
N ILE A 67 -9.36 12.08 6.38
CA ILE A 67 -9.03 11.84 7.79
C ILE A 67 -7.75 11.02 7.97
N MET A 68 -7.16 10.49 6.89
CA MET A 68 -5.92 9.74 6.95
C MET A 68 -4.76 10.64 7.37
N ARG A 69 -3.94 10.13 8.30
CA ARG A 69 -2.70 10.79 8.75
C ARG A 69 -1.51 10.42 7.89
N PHE A 70 -1.54 9.20 7.37
CA PHE A 70 -0.55 8.65 6.46
C PHE A 70 -1.27 8.16 5.22
N GLY A 71 -0.76 8.51 4.05
CA GLY A 71 -1.17 7.93 2.78
C GLY A 71 -2.59 8.27 2.34
N ALA A 72 -3.00 7.63 1.25
CA ALA A 72 -4.31 7.77 0.65
C ALA A 72 -4.69 6.50 -0.12
N PHE A 73 -6.00 6.25 -0.22
CA PHE A 73 -6.57 5.30 -1.16
C PHE A 73 -6.44 5.79 -2.60
N GLY A 74 -6.15 4.84 -3.49
CA GLY A 74 -6.15 5.01 -4.94
C GLY A 74 -6.80 3.81 -5.63
N ILE A 75 -6.92 3.92 -6.94
CA ILE A 75 -7.42 2.85 -7.81
C ILE A 75 -6.36 2.65 -8.88
N ASP A 76 -5.91 1.41 -9.07
CA ASP A 76 -4.92 1.09 -10.09
C ASP A 76 -5.55 0.94 -11.49
N GLU A 77 -4.72 0.61 -12.49
CA GLU A 77 -5.16 0.45 -13.88
C GLU A 77 -6.12 -0.73 -14.11
N HIS A 78 -6.19 -1.67 -13.16
CA HIS A 78 -7.07 -2.83 -13.20
C HIS A 78 -8.38 -2.61 -12.42
N GLY A 79 -8.52 -1.46 -11.75
CA GLY A 79 -9.67 -1.16 -10.89
C GLY A 79 -9.51 -1.69 -9.47
N ASP A 80 -8.32 -2.18 -9.09
CA ASP A 80 -8.05 -2.64 -7.74
C ASP A 80 -7.82 -1.44 -6.82
N ILE A 81 -8.36 -1.53 -5.61
CA ILE A 81 -8.18 -0.50 -4.58
C ILE A 81 -6.81 -0.71 -3.94
N ILE A 82 -6.00 0.35 -3.95
CA ILE A 82 -4.70 0.40 -3.30
C ILE A 82 -4.71 1.43 -2.18
N PHE A 83 -3.80 1.28 -1.22
CA PHE A 83 -3.47 2.30 -0.26
C PHE A 83 -1.96 2.54 -0.27
N GLU A 84 -1.55 3.80 -0.34
CA GLU A 84 -0.13 4.13 -0.46
C GLU A 84 0.26 5.38 0.30
N HIS A 85 1.52 5.40 0.74
CA HIS A 85 2.16 6.55 1.36
C HIS A 85 3.54 6.77 0.73
N THR A 86 3.87 8.04 0.52
CA THR A 86 5.02 8.47 -0.28
C THR A 86 5.92 9.39 0.55
N ILE A 87 7.23 9.09 0.56
CA ILE A 87 8.25 9.81 1.32
C ILE A 87 9.35 10.28 0.37
N VAL A 88 9.89 11.47 0.64
CA VAL A 88 11.12 11.97 -0.02
C VAL A 88 12.32 11.14 0.41
N GLY A 89 13.05 10.58 -0.54
CA GLY A 89 14.16 9.66 -0.31
C GLY A 89 15.36 10.31 0.37
N SER A 90 15.72 11.54 0.00
CA SER A 90 16.89 12.25 0.53
C SER A 90 16.85 12.52 2.03
N THR A 91 15.65 12.63 2.62
CA THR A 91 15.47 12.85 4.06
C THR A 91 14.99 11.62 4.80
N CYS A 92 14.61 10.55 4.09
CA CYS A 92 14.02 9.36 4.68
C CYS A 92 15.00 8.66 5.63
N ASP A 93 14.65 8.61 6.91
CA ASP A 93 15.35 7.80 7.89
C ASP A 93 14.68 6.43 8.13
N LYS A 94 15.35 5.59 8.92
CA LYS A 94 14.88 4.23 9.23
C LYS A 94 13.52 4.23 9.94
N LEU A 95 13.28 5.19 10.83
CA LEU A 95 12.05 5.28 11.62
C LEU A 95 10.89 5.82 10.78
N GLU A 96 11.14 6.79 9.90
CA GLU A 96 10.15 7.30 8.94
C GLU A 96 9.69 6.20 7.98
N LEU A 97 10.63 5.41 7.45
CA LEU A 97 10.31 4.28 6.58
C LEU A 97 9.50 3.21 7.33
N GLU A 98 9.90 2.86 8.54
CA GLU A 98 9.20 1.88 9.39
C GLU A 98 7.78 2.35 9.72
N ALA A 99 7.61 3.61 10.15
CA ALA A 99 6.31 4.18 10.45
C ALA A 99 5.38 4.17 9.23
N SER A 100 5.89 4.55 8.05
CA SER A 100 5.11 4.53 6.81
C SER A 100 4.69 3.13 6.39
N VAL A 101 5.62 2.18 6.44
CA VAL A 101 5.34 0.77 6.11
C VAL A 101 4.26 0.20 7.03
N ASN A 102 4.41 0.41 8.35
CA ASN A 102 3.45 -0.09 9.32
C ASN A 102 2.08 0.56 9.14
N ALA A 103 2.02 1.88 8.91
CA ALA A 103 0.76 2.57 8.67
C ALA A 103 0.03 2.05 7.42
N VAL A 104 0.76 1.77 6.33
CA VAL A 104 0.15 1.21 5.10
C VAL A 104 -0.38 -0.21 5.35
N LEU A 105 0.38 -1.05 6.05
CA LEU A 105 -0.05 -2.41 6.39
C LEU A 105 -1.29 -2.41 7.30
N GLU A 106 -1.29 -1.61 8.36
CA GLU A 106 -2.42 -1.51 9.30
C GLU A 106 -3.70 -1.02 8.60
N ILE A 107 -3.60 0.00 7.74
CA ILE A 107 -4.76 0.49 7.00
C ILE A 107 -5.25 -0.52 5.98
N ALA A 108 -4.36 -1.20 5.26
CA ALA A 108 -4.78 -2.21 4.29
C ALA A 108 -5.50 -3.40 4.96
N ASP A 109 -4.98 -3.90 6.09
CA ASP A 109 -5.57 -4.99 6.87
C ASP A 109 -6.91 -4.59 7.50
N ASP A 110 -7.07 -3.35 7.97
CA ASP A 110 -8.33 -2.89 8.57
C ASP A 110 -9.41 -2.56 7.53
N TYR A 111 -9.02 -2.06 6.36
CA TYR A 111 -9.98 -1.65 5.32
C TYR A 111 -10.33 -2.75 4.32
N ASP A 112 -9.53 -3.80 4.17
CA ASP A 112 -9.91 -4.93 3.30
C ASP A 112 -11.25 -5.53 3.74
N ASP A 113 -11.42 -5.75 5.03
CA ASP A 113 -12.61 -6.34 5.63
C ASP A 113 -13.80 -5.41 5.59
N LYS A 114 -13.58 -4.14 5.94
CA LYS A 114 -14.63 -3.12 5.90
C LYS A 114 -15.19 -2.94 4.49
N ILE A 115 -14.32 -2.99 3.48
CA ILE A 115 -14.74 -2.81 2.09
C ILE A 115 -15.44 -4.07 1.60
N VAL A 116 -14.87 -5.26 1.84
CA VAL A 116 -15.46 -6.54 1.42
C VAL A 116 -16.82 -6.77 2.07
N GLU A 117 -16.98 -6.46 3.35
CA GLU A 117 -18.27 -6.64 4.06
C GLU A 117 -19.40 -5.78 3.46
N ARG A 118 -19.08 -4.57 2.98
CA ARG A 118 -20.07 -3.59 2.52
C ARG A 118 -20.30 -3.59 1.01
N TRP A 119 -19.25 -3.78 0.22
CA TRP A 119 -19.29 -3.68 -1.24
C TRP A 119 -18.86 -4.97 -1.95
N GLY A 120 -18.40 -5.99 -1.23
CA GLY A 120 -17.90 -7.24 -1.80
C GLY A 120 -16.49 -7.10 -2.40
N GLY A 121 -16.19 -7.94 -3.38
CA GLY A 121 -14.83 -8.11 -3.91
C GLY A 121 -14.05 -9.19 -3.17
N ARG A 122 -12.73 -9.21 -3.38
CA ARG A 122 -11.79 -10.15 -2.75
C ARG A 122 -10.68 -9.38 -2.06
N ARG A 123 -10.24 -9.87 -0.90
CA ARG A 123 -9.06 -9.30 -0.24
C ARG A 123 -7.85 -9.52 -1.12
N ALA A 124 -6.94 -8.56 -1.16
CA ALA A 124 -5.78 -8.62 -2.04
C ALA A 124 -4.91 -9.88 -1.87
N LEU A 125 -4.79 -10.39 -0.64
CA LEU A 125 -4.02 -11.62 -0.38
C LEU A 125 -4.66 -12.90 -0.88
N ASP A 126 -5.99 -12.95 -1.00
CA ASP A 126 -6.68 -14.13 -1.54
C ASP A 126 -6.23 -14.39 -2.99
N ARG A 127 -5.83 -13.33 -3.72
CA ARG A 127 -5.26 -13.43 -5.08
C ARG A 127 -3.86 -14.05 -5.09
N ILE A 128 -3.05 -13.80 -4.07
CA ILE A 128 -1.65 -14.26 -4.01
C ILE A 128 -1.55 -15.74 -3.60
N SER A 129 -2.58 -16.24 -2.91
CA SER A 129 -2.68 -17.62 -2.41
C SER A 129 -3.48 -18.57 -3.33
N SER A 130 -3.99 -18.06 -4.46
CA SER A 130 -4.73 -18.80 -5.50
C SER A 130 -3.85 -19.17 -6.69
#